data_AF-A0A7Z9JNY0-F1
#
_entry.id   AF-A0A7Z9JNY0-F1
#
_cell.length_a   1.000
_cell.length_b   1.000
_cell.length_c   1.000
_cell.angle_alpha   90.00
_cell.angle_beta   90.00
_cell.angle_gamma   90.00
#
_symmetry.space_group_name_H-M   'P 1'
#
loop_
_entity.id
_entity.type
_entity.pdbx_description
1 polymer ?
#
loop_
_entity_poly.entity_id
_entity_poly.type
_entity_poly.pdbx_seq_one_letter_code
_entity_poly.pdbx_strand_id
1 'polypeptide(L)'
;MTLSFLGLFLLAAPSMAQVGENLGLLNPNLASSDELAAVPGLNNTVVEEILAGRPFLSMLEFHEAIEGHVSESTYDQLYGALWVPIDLNDVTNEEILLIPGVGNRMLHEFEEYRPYIALPQFHREIGKYVDDEELARLAQYVYVRIDLNSASEAEILSIPGVGPRMQHEFEEYRPYAAMAQFSREIGKYVDDEEVDRLARYVEIR
;
A
#
# COMPACT_ATOMS: atom_id res chain seq x y z
N MET A 1 -21.73 -53.53 5.34
CA MET A 1 -21.89 -52.66 4.16
C MET A 1 -21.50 -51.26 4.61
N THR A 2 -20.24 -50.89 4.41
CA THR A 2 -19.62 -49.65 4.89
C THR A 2 -20.05 -48.48 4.00
N LEU A 3 -20.69 -47.47 4.56
CA LEU A 3 -20.95 -46.20 3.88
C LEU A 3 -19.66 -45.38 3.85
N SER A 4 -19.12 -45.16 2.65
CA SER A 4 -18.10 -44.13 2.40
C SER A 4 -18.77 -42.75 2.46
N PHE A 5 -18.31 -41.90 3.38
CA PHE A 5 -18.55 -40.46 3.29
C PHE A 5 -17.52 -39.85 2.33
N LEU A 6 -18.00 -39.34 1.20
CA LEU A 6 -17.22 -38.52 0.29
C LEU A 6 -17.11 -37.12 0.91
N GLY A 7 -15.95 -36.81 1.49
CA GLY A 7 -15.64 -35.48 2.00
C GLY A 7 -15.45 -34.51 0.84
N LEU A 8 -16.39 -33.57 0.68
CA LEU A 8 -16.25 -32.43 -0.21
C LEU A 8 -15.26 -31.45 0.46
N PHE A 9 -14.01 -31.47 0.02
CA PHE A 9 -13.05 -30.41 0.34
C PHE A 9 -13.46 -29.15 -0.43
N LEU A 10 -14.09 -28.19 0.25
CA LEU A 10 -14.10 -26.81 -0.22
C LEU A 10 -12.66 -26.29 -0.09
N LEU A 11 -11.98 -26.13 -1.22
CA LEU A 11 -10.79 -25.28 -1.31
C LEU A 11 -11.30 -23.84 -1.11
N ALA A 12 -11.00 -23.25 0.05
CA ALA A 12 -11.14 -21.82 0.23
C ALA A 12 -10.24 -21.14 -0.82
N ALA A 13 -10.83 -20.34 -1.71
CA ALA A 13 -10.04 -19.48 -2.57
C ALA A 13 -9.16 -18.58 -1.68
N PRO A 14 -7.88 -18.36 -2.02
CA PRO A 14 -7.08 -17.38 -1.28
C PRO A 14 -7.82 -16.05 -1.33
N SER A 15 -8.11 -15.48 -0.16
CA SER A 15 -8.58 -14.10 -0.06
C SER A 15 -7.49 -13.21 -0.60
N MET A 16 -7.59 -12.84 -1.89
CA MET A 16 -6.61 -11.97 -2.50
C MET A 16 -6.81 -10.57 -1.93
N ALA A 17 -5.88 -10.14 -1.09
CA ALA A 17 -5.85 -8.80 -0.53
C ALA A 17 -5.85 -7.75 -1.65
N GLN A 18 -6.52 -6.63 -1.42
CA GLN A 18 -6.64 -5.52 -2.37
C GLN A 18 -5.43 -4.56 -2.33
N VAL A 19 -4.46 -4.83 -1.45
CA VAL A 19 -3.10 -4.28 -1.48
C VAL A 19 -2.17 -5.41 -1.94
N GLY A 20 -1.18 -5.09 -2.80
CA GLY A 20 -0.24 -6.10 -3.29
C GLY A 20 0.50 -6.74 -2.14
N GLU A 21 0.77 -8.04 -2.24
CA GLU A 21 1.52 -8.75 -1.20
C GLU A 21 2.87 -8.06 -1.00
N ASN A 22 3.13 -7.55 0.19
CA ASN A 22 4.43 -6.97 0.51
C ASN A 22 5.47 -8.11 0.62
N LEU A 23 6.43 -8.14 -0.30
CA LEU A 23 7.51 -9.15 -0.35
C LEU A 23 8.80 -8.62 0.31
N GLY A 24 8.68 -7.76 1.32
CA GLY A 24 9.80 -7.28 2.14
C GLY A 24 10.13 -5.79 1.99
N LEU A 25 9.28 -4.98 1.36
CA LEU A 25 9.46 -3.53 1.33
C LEU A 25 9.08 -2.95 2.68
N LEU A 26 10.01 -2.23 3.30
CA LEU A 26 9.74 -1.45 4.49
C LEU A 26 8.86 -0.25 4.13
N ASN A 27 7.86 0.04 4.96
CA ASN A 27 7.08 1.27 4.83
C ASN A 27 7.76 2.38 5.65
N PRO A 28 8.20 3.50 5.05
CA PRO A 28 8.89 4.58 5.76
C PRO A 28 8.10 5.18 6.92
N ASN A 29 6.77 5.09 6.94
CA ASN A 29 5.94 5.55 8.05
C ASN A 29 5.89 4.58 9.24
N LEU A 30 6.20 3.30 9.01
CA LEU A 30 5.99 2.23 9.99
C LEU A 30 7.30 1.57 10.45
N ALA A 31 8.34 1.59 9.61
CA ALA A 31 9.62 0.97 9.93
C ALA A 31 10.23 1.52 11.23
N SER A 32 10.82 0.66 12.03
CA SER A 32 11.58 1.08 13.21
C SER A 32 12.90 1.75 12.82
N SER A 33 13.52 2.47 13.77
CA SER A 33 14.85 3.05 13.56
C SER A 33 15.90 1.98 13.22
N ASP A 34 15.81 0.79 13.82
CA ASP A 34 16.75 -0.30 13.57
C ASP A 34 16.56 -0.90 12.17
N GLU A 35 15.31 -1.06 11.71
CA GLU A 35 15.01 -1.51 10.35
C GLU A 35 15.52 -0.49 9.31
N LEU A 36 15.30 0.81 9.54
CA LEU A 36 15.83 1.86 8.66
C LEU A 36 17.36 1.89 8.64
N ALA A 37 18.02 1.77 9.80
CA ALA A 37 19.48 1.74 9.89
C ALA A 37 20.09 0.49 9.23
N ALA A 38 19.31 -0.58 9.05
CA ALA A 38 19.74 -1.77 8.33
C ALA A 38 19.63 -1.64 6.80
N VAL A 39 18.97 -0.60 6.27
CA VAL A 39 18.82 -0.40 4.82
C VAL A 39 20.15 0.06 4.20
N PRO A 40 20.72 -0.70 3.24
CA PRO A 40 21.95 -0.29 2.57
C PRO A 40 21.80 1.08 1.89
N GLY A 41 22.73 1.99 2.17
CA GLY A 41 22.73 3.34 1.60
C GLY A 41 22.12 4.41 2.53
N LEU A 42 21.38 4.02 3.57
CA LEU A 42 20.95 4.95 4.61
C LEU A 42 22.05 5.16 5.65
N ASN A 43 22.29 6.41 6.01
CA ASN A 43 23.12 6.79 7.14
C ASN A 43 22.24 7.35 8.27
N ASN A 44 22.80 7.49 9.47
CA ASN A 44 22.04 7.93 10.65
C ASN A 44 21.32 9.26 10.44
N THR A 45 21.93 10.21 9.72
CA THR A 45 21.28 11.50 9.41
C THR A 45 20.02 11.29 8.57
N VAL A 46 20.06 10.47 7.52
CA VAL A 46 18.87 10.19 6.72
C VAL A 46 17.80 9.44 7.54
N VAL A 47 18.21 8.52 8.40
CA VAL A 47 17.27 7.81 9.29
C VAL A 47 16.55 8.81 10.21
N GLU A 48 17.27 9.77 10.79
CA GLU A 48 16.69 10.82 11.62
C GLU A 48 15.70 11.70 10.84
N GLU A 49 16.03 12.10 9.60
CA GLU A 49 15.13 12.86 8.71
C GLU A 49 13.86 12.05 8.40
N ILE A 50 13.99 10.76 8.07
CA ILE A 50 12.84 9.88 7.81
C ILE A 50 11.94 9.78 9.04
N LEU A 51 12.51 9.62 10.24
CA LEU A 51 11.73 9.52 11.48
C LEU A 51 11.03 10.84 11.82
N ALA A 52 11.69 11.98 11.60
CA ALA A 52 11.16 13.31 11.89
C ALA A 52 10.10 13.77 10.87
N GLY A 53 10.18 13.28 9.63
CA GLY A 53 9.26 13.65 8.54
C GLY A 53 7.96 12.84 8.49
N ARG A 54 7.72 11.92 9.44
CA ARG A 54 6.49 11.10 9.44
C ARG A 54 5.25 11.93 9.82
N PRO A 55 4.07 11.55 9.28
CA PRO A 55 3.87 10.60 8.19
C PRO A 55 4.08 11.24 6.82
N PHE A 56 4.69 10.51 5.89
CA PHE A 56 4.70 10.82 4.47
C PHE A 56 3.35 10.39 3.84
N LEU A 57 2.63 11.33 3.26
CA LEU A 57 1.32 11.13 2.61
C LEU A 57 1.45 10.85 1.12
N SER A 58 2.64 10.96 0.55
CA SER A 58 2.94 10.54 -0.83
C SER A 58 4.34 9.95 -0.93
N MET A 59 4.61 9.27 -2.05
CA MET A 59 5.97 8.81 -2.30
C MET A 59 6.89 9.98 -2.70
N LEU A 60 6.33 11.04 -3.30
CA LEU A 60 7.05 12.28 -3.56
C LEU A 60 7.52 12.97 -2.28
N GLU A 61 6.65 13.11 -1.27
CA GLU A 61 7.05 13.71 0.00
C GLU A 61 8.20 12.94 0.66
N PHE A 62 8.17 11.60 0.60
CA PHE A 62 9.27 10.79 1.09
C PHE A 62 10.54 10.96 0.24
N HIS A 63 10.41 11.02 -1.08
CA HIS A 63 11.53 11.28 -2.00
C HIS A 63 12.21 12.62 -1.71
N GLU A 64 11.43 13.71 -1.64
CA GLU A 64 11.88 15.08 -1.35
C GLU A 64 12.61 15.15 0.01
N ALA A 65 12.13 14.42 1.01
CA ALA A 65 12.74 14.40 2.34
C ALA A 65 14.17 13.81 2.34
N ILE A 66 14.52 12.97 1.36
CA ILE A 66 15.81 12.26 1.34
C ILE A 66 16.69 12.59 0.14
N GLU A 67 16.14 13.15 -0.95
CA GLU A 67 16.85 13.32 -2.22
C GLU A 67 18.15 14.13 -2.08
N GLY A 68 18.19 15.12 -1.18
CA GLY A 68 19.37 15.94 -0.89
C GLY A 68 20.45 15.24 -0.05
N HIS A 69 20.15 14.05 0.48
CA HIS A 69 21.00 13.32 1.41
C HIS A 69 21.51 11.99 0.86
N VAL A 70 20.97 11.52 -0.27
CA VAL A 70 21.36 10.27 -0.95
C VAL A 70 21.68 10.53 -2.42
N SER A 71 22.49 9.66 -3.04
CA SER A 71 22.83 9.79 -4.46
C SER A 71 21.67 9.33 -5.34
N GLU A 72 21.33 10.07 -6.40
CA GLU A 72 20.30 9.66 -7.38
C GLU A 72 20.54 8.25 -7.92
N SER A 73 21.81 7.87 -8.14
CA SER A 73 22.18 6.52 -8.60
C SER A 73 21.79 5.39 -7.64
N THR A 74 21.35 5.70 -6.43
CA THR A 74 20.95 4.72 -5.40
C THR A 74 19.43 4.62 -5.21
N TYR A 75 18.65 5.45 -5.90
CA TYR A 75 17.18 5.45 -5.75
C TYR A 75 16.54 4.10 -6.06
N ASP A 76 16.91 3.44 -7.15
CA ASP A 76 16.35 2.11 -7.47
C ASP A 76 16.58 1.09 -6.34
N GLN A 77 17.79 1.10 -5.76
CA GLN A 77 18.11 0.21 -4.63
C GLN A 77 17.32 0.58 -3.39
N LEU A 78 17.22 1.88 -3.10
CA LEU A 78 16.54 2.38 -1.91
C LEU A 78 15.03 2.16 -1.99
N TYR A 79 14.42 2.46 -3.13
CA TYR A 79 12.99 2.29 -3.37
C TYR A 79 12.58 0.83 -3.57
N GLY A 80 13.53 -0.04 -3.93
CA GLY A 80 13.35 -1.48 -3.83
C GLY A 80 13.33 -2.00 -2.39
N ALA A 81 13.71 -1.20 -1.40
CA ALA A 81 13.73 -1.55 0.02
C ALA A 81 12.74 -0.74 0.87
N LEU A 82 12.46 0.52 0.51
CA LEU A 82 11.64 1.47 1.25
C LEU A 82 10.62 2.12 0.33
N TRP A 83 9.34 1.97 0.63
CA TRP A 83 8.29 2.52 -0.22
C TRP A 83 7.05 2.95 0.55
N VAL A 84 6.50 4.10 0.17
CA VAL A 84 5.16 4.54 0.56
C VAL A 84 4.21 4.12 -0.56
N PRO A 85 3.29 3.15 -0.35
CA PRO A 85 2.37 2.72 -1.39
C PRO A 85 1.59 3.89 -2.00
N ILE A 86 1.40 3.87 -3.32
CA ILE A 86 0.73 4.91 -4.09
C ILE A 86 -0.64 4.47 -4.57
N ASP A 87 -1.60 5.39 -4.64
CA ASP A 87 -2.94 5.11 -5.12
C ASP A 87 -2.98 5.09 -6.65
N LEU A 88 -3.32 3.94 -7.26
CA LEU A 88 -3.40 3.82 -8.72
C LEU A 88 -4.36 4.83 -9.37
N ASN A 89 -5.36 5.32 -8.64
CA ASN A 89 -6.36 6.24 -9.17
C ASN A 89 -6.03 7.72 -8.92
N ASP A 90 -5.04 8.01 -8.07
CA ASP A 90 -4.70 9.36 -7.62
C ASP A 90 -3.19 9.46 -7.36
N VAL A 91 -2.40 9.11 -8.38
CA VAL A 91 -0.94 9.21 -8.36
C VAL A 91 -0.42 9.89 -9.62
N THR A 92 0.62 10.70 -9.43
CA THR A 92 1.28 11.44 -10.51
C THR A 92 2.19 10.55 -11.36
N ASN A 93 2.52 11.01 -12.56
CA ASN A 93 3.45 10.30 -13.45
C ASN A 93 4.87 10.27 -12.88
N GLU A 94 5.25 11.32 -12.17
CA GLU A 94 6.54 11.43 -11.48
C GLU A 94 6.68 10.35 -10.40
N GLU A 95 5.66 10.17 -9.54
CA GLU A 95 5.65 9.10 -8.54
C GLU A 95 5.70 7.70 -9.14
N ILE A 96 4.99 7.45 -10.24
CA ILE A 96 5.07 6.14 -10.91
C ILE A 96 6.48 5.88 -11.43
N LEU A 97 7.17 6.90 -11.94
CA LEU A 97 8.53 6.78 -12.45
C LEU A 97 9.58 6.63 -11.33
N LEU A 98 9.22 6.85 -10.06
CA LEU A 98 10.07 6.49 -8.92
C LEU A 98 10.08 4.98 -8.64
N ILE A 99 9.12 4.21 -9.18
CA ILE A 99 9.12 2.75 -9.01
C ILE A 99 10.34 2.16 -9.74
N PRO A 100 11.22 1.41 -9.05
CA PRO A 100 12.41 0.84 -9.67
C PRO A 100 12.08 0.04 -10.94
N GLY A 101 12.77 0.35 -12.03
CA GLY A 101 12.59 -0.31 -13.33
C GLY A 101 11.36 0.12 -14.14
N VAL A 102 10.50 1.01 -13.63
CA VAL A 102 9.36 1.54 -14.37
C VAL A 102 9.80 2.71 -15.25
N GLY A 103 9.70 2.53 -16.57
CA GLY A 103 9.90 3.59 -17.54
C GLY A 103 8.60 4.01 -18.23
N ASN A 104 8.69 5.00 -19.13
CA ASN A 104 7.54 5.59 -19.83
C ASN A 104 6.57 4.58 -20.49
N ARG A 105 7.07 3.44 -20.96
CA ARG A 105 6.20 2.39 -21.52
C ARG A 105 5.27 1.81 -20.44
N MET A 106 5.80 1.44 -19.28
CA MET A 106 5.00 0.85 -18.21
C MET A 106 4.11 1.90 -17.51
N LEU A 107 4.62 3.13 -17.38
CA LEU A 107 3.79 4.28 -16.97
C LEU A 107 2.52 4.39 -17.82
N HIS A 108 2.64 4.29 -19.14
CA HIS A 108 1.49 4.35 -20.04
C HIS A 108 0.47 3.23 -19.75
N GLU A 109 0.93 1.99 -19.51
CA GLU A 109 0.03 0.88 -19.16
C GLU A 109 -0.69 1.14 -17.82
N PHE A 110 -0.03 1.75 -16.84
CA PHE A 110 -0.68 2.13 -15.57
C PHE A 110 -1.76 3.19 -15.79
N GLU A 111 -1.55 4.15 -16.68
CA GLU A 111 -2.52 5.20 -16.99
C GLU A 111 -3.71 4.66 -17.79
N GLU A 112 -3.47 3.78 -18.77
CA GLU A 112 -4.48 3.31 -19.72
C GLU A 112 -5.68 2.65 -19.05
N TYR A 113 -5.46 1.93 -17.95
CA TYR A 113 -6.51 1.18 -17.26
C TYR A 113 -7.15 1.92 -16.08
N ARG A 114 -6.80 3.20 -15.86
CA ARG A 114 -7.48 4.03 -14.85
C ARG A 114 -8.94 4.33 -15.28
N PRO A 115 -9.90 4.38 -14.32
CA PRO A 115 -9.73 4.04 -12.92
C PRO A 115 -9.74 2.52 -12.70
N TYR A 116 -8.88 2.06 -11.78
CA TYR A 116 -8.90 0.72 -11.25
C TYR A 116 -9.97 0.59 -10.17
N ILE A 117 -10.82 -0.43 -10.28
CA ILE A 117 -11.87 -0.69 -9.30
C ILE A 117 -11.33 -1.45 -8.09
N ALA A 118 -10.40 -2.36 -8.33
CA ALA A 118 -9.72 -3.16 -7.31
C ALA A 118 -8.41 -3.72 -7.88
N LEU A 119 -7.47 -4.12 -7.01
CA LEU A 119 -6.17 -4.64 -7.42
C LEU A 119 -6.22 -5.91 -8.31
N PRO A 120 -7.22 -6.81 -8.23
CA PRO A 120 -7.36 -7.89 -9.20
C PRO A 120 -7.50 -7.41 -10.66
N GLN A 121 -8.04 -6.20 -10.89
CA GLN A 121 -8.00 -5.58 -12.21
C GLN A 121 -6.56 -5.23 -12.61
N PHE A 122 -5.78 -4.63 -11.71
CA PHE A 122 -4.36 -4.36 -11.95
C PHE A 122 -3.61 -5.63 -12.35
N HIS A 123 -3.77 -6.72 -11.59
CA HIS A 123 -3.13 -8.01 -11.94
C HIS A 123 -3.52 -8.52 -13.33
N ARG A 124 -4.81 -8.45 -13.68
CA ARG A 124 -5.30 -8.91 -14.98
C ARG A 124 -4.79 -8.05 -16.14
N GLU A 125 -4.77 -6.73 -15.97
CA GLU A 125 -4.40 -5.81 -17.06
C GLU A 125 -2.89 -5.72 -17.23
N ILE A 126 -2.12 -5.55 -16.14
CA ILE A 126 -0.66 -5.44 -16.19
C ILE A 126 0.02 -6.78 -16.49
N GLY A 127 -0.54 -7.90 -16.01
CA GLY A 127 -0.04 -9.24 -16.30
C GLY A 127 -0.06 -9.65 -17.78
N LYS A 128 -0.64 -8.84 -18.67
CA LYS A 128 -0.52 -9.03 -20.13
C LYS A 128 0.85 -8.62 -20.67
N TYR A 129 1.60 -7.80 -19.94
CA TYR A 129 2.82 -7.14 -20.41
C TYR A 129 4.10 -7.59 -19.70
N VAL A 130 3.93 -8.25 -18.55
CA VAL A 130 5.02 -8.72 -17.68
C VAL A 130 4.75 -10.15 -17.24
N ASP A 131 5.78 -10.85 -16.76
CA ASP A 131 5.62 -12.16 -16.15
C ASP A 131 5.07 -12.06 -14.72
N ASP A 132 4.76 -13.21 -14.11
CA ASP A 132 4.15 -13.27 -12.77
C ASP A 132 5.08 -12.72 -11.69
N GLU A 133 6.40 -12.82 -11.85
CA GLU A 133 7.39 -12.32 -10.89
C GLU A 133 7.41 -10.79 -10.90
N GLU A 134 7.49 -10.19 -12.09
CA GLU A 134 7.45 -8.75 -12.26
C GLU A 134 6.07 -8.17 -11.89
N LEU A 135 4.98 -8.90 -12.19
CA LEU A 135 3.64 -8.48 -11.76
C LEU A 135 3.52 -8.43 -10.24
N ALA A 136 3.98 -9.46 -9.55
CA ALA A 136 3.99 -9.52 -8.09
C ALA A 136 4.85 -8.41 -7.50
N ARG A 137 6.01 -8.13 -8.11
CA ARG A 137 6.89 -7.01 -7.74
C ARG A 137 6.19 -5.66 -7.91
N LEU A 138 5.57 -5.38 -9.05
CA LEU A 138 4.90 -4.10 -9.31
C LEU A 138 3.70 -3.87 -8.38
N ALA A 139 2.97 -4.93 -8.03
CA ALA A 139 1.80 -4.84 -7.15
C ALA A 139 2.13 -4.31 -5.73
N GLN A 140 3.37 -4.47 -5.26
CA GLN A 140 3.81 -4.04 -3.92
C GLN A 140 3.84 -2.51 -3.76
N TYR A 141 4.02 -1.81 -4.87
CA TYR A 141 4.21 -0.36 -4.89
C TYR A 141 2.88 0.40 -4.87
N VAL A 142 1.78 -0.31 -5.11
CA VAL A 142 0.51 0.31 -5.47
C VAL A 142 -0.65 -0.23 -4.64
N TYR A 143 -1.71 0.56 -4.54
CA TYR A 143 -2.99 0.12 -4.00
C TYR A 143 -4.14 0.76 -4.76
N VAL A 144 -5.35 0.24 -4.51
CA VAL A 144 -6.62 0.88 -4.88
C VAL A 144 -7.38 1.11 -3.60
N ARG A 145 -7.93 2.32 -3.39
CA ARG A 145 -8.75 2.62 -2.21
C ARG A 145 -9.87 1.60 -2.04
N ILE A 146 -10.12 1.23 -0.79
CA ILE A 146 -11.21 0.32 -0.42
C ILE A 146 -12.44 1.14 -0.01
N ASP A 147 -13.63 0.67 -0.36
CA ASP A 147 -14.87 1.29 0.09
C ASP A 147 -15.12 0.91 1.57
N LEU A 148 -15.10 1.91 2.46
CA LEU A 148 -15.31 1.73 3.90
C LEU A 148 -16.60 0.99 4.22
N ASN A 149 -17.64 1.09 3.41
CA ASN A 149 -18.95 0.52 3.72
C ASN A 149 -19.11 -0.94 3.25
N SER A 150 -18.24 -1.41 2.36
CA SER A 150 -18.36 -2.76 1.79
C SER A 150 -17.09 -3.60 1.88
N ALA A 151 -15.94 -3.01 2.24
CA ALA A 151 -14.69 -3.74 2.35
C ALA A 151 -14.79 -4.89 3.36
N SER A 152 -14.25 -6.05 3.00
CA SER A 152 -14.08 -7.19 3.87
C SER A 152 -13.03 -6.94 4.95
N GLU A 153 -13.08 -7.72 6.03
CA GLU A 153 -12.05 -7.75 7.07
C GLU A 153 -10.64 -7.91 6.48
N ALA A 154 -10.47 -8.80 5.50
CA ALA A 154 -9.19 -9.05 4.85
C ALA A 154 -8.67 -7.84 4.06
N GLU A 155 -9.57 -7.09 3.42
CA GLU A 155 -9.21 -5.84 2.71
C GLU A 155 -8.79 -4.76 3.70
N ILE A 156 -9.49 -4.61 4.84
CA ILE A 156 -9.11 -3.64 5.87
C ILE A 156 -7.76 -4.01 6.51
N LEU A 157 -7.55 -5.29 6.84
CA LEU A 157 -6.27 -5.78 7.39
C LEU A 157 -5.10 -5.67 6.41
N SER A 158 -5.36 -5.50 5.12
CA SER A 158 -4.31 -5.28 4.13
C SER A 158 -3.75 -3.85 4.14
N ILE A 159 -4.41 -2.91 4.82
CA ILE A 159 -3.90 -1.54 4.97
C ILE A 159 -2.64 -1.56 5.85
N PRO A 160 -1.51 -1.00 5.39
CA PRO A 160 -0.28 -0.95 6.18
C PRO A 160 -0.52 -0.32 7.57
N GLY A 161 -0.12 -1.03 8.63
CA GLY A 161 -0.26 -0.57 10.02
C GLY A 161 -1.64 -0.83 10.66
N VAL A 162 -2.63 -1.32 9.91
CA VAL A 162 -3.94 -1.69 10.47
C VAL A 162 -3.89 -3.11 11.04
N GLY A 163 -3.96 -3.20 12.36
CA GLY A 163 -4.14 -4.48 13.07
C GLY A 163 -5.61 -4.80 13.37
N PRO A 164 -5.91 -6.00 13.93
CA PRO A 164 -7.28 -6.45 14.21
C PRO A 164 -8.12 -5.48 15.05
N ARG A 165 -7.48 -4.77 15.98
CA ARG A 165 -8.18 -3.74 16.77
C ARG A 165 -8.68 -2.60 15.88
N MET A 166 -7.82 -2.03 15.05
CA MET A 166 -8.21 -0.90 14.19
C MET A 166 -9.18 -1.35 13.09
N GLN A 167 -8.99 -2.55 12.55
CA GLN A 167 -9.95 -3.14 11.62
C GLN A 167 -11.35 -3.24 12.24
N HIS A 168 -11.47 -3.67 13.49
CA HIS A 168 -12.75 -3.70 14.18
C HIS A 168 -13.40 -2.31 14.28
N GLU A 169 -12.62 -1.27 14.60
CA GLU A 169 -13.15 0.10 14.66
C GLU A 169 -13.64 0.59 13.28
N PHE A 170 -12.96 0.21 12.18
CA PHE A 170 -13.43 0.53 10.83
C PHE A 170 -14.80 -0.10 10.53
N GLU A 171 -15.09 -1.27 11.08
CA GLU A 171 -16.38 -1.95 10.87
C GLU A 171 -17.49 -1.43 11.80
N GLU A 172 -17.14 -1.12 13.05
CA GLU A 172 -18.09 -0.69 14.09
C GLU A 172 -18.87 0.57 13.69
N TYR A 173 -18.23 1.51 13.00
CA TYR A 173 -18.86 2.78 12.62
C TYR A 173 -19.56 2.76 11.26
N ARG A 174 -19.69 1.59 10.63
CA ARG A 174 -20.45 1.45 9.38
C ARG A 174 -21.96 1.65 9.60
N PRO A 175 -22.68 2.24 8.64
CA PRO A 175 -22.13 2.89 7.45
C PRO A 175 -21.56 4.28 7.76
N TYR A 176 -20.44 4.60 7.13
CA TYR A 176 -19.92 5.96 7.08
C TYR A 176 -20.70 6.78 6.06
N ALA A 177 -21.19 7.95 6.47
CA ALA A 177 -21.88 8.89 5.61
C ALA A 177 -20.94 9.85 4.87
N ALA A 178 -19.76 10.11 5.42
CA ALA A 178 -18.75 11.02 4.86
C ALA A 178 -17.37 10.75 5.46
N MET A 179 -16.30 11.14 4.77
CA MET A 179 -14.93 11.05 5.29
C MET A 179 -14.74 11.85 6.59
N ALA A 180 -15.49 12.94 6.80
CA ALA A 180 -15.49 13.66 8.07
C ALA A 180 -16.02 12.82 9.26
N GLN A 181 -16.89 11.82 9.00
CA GLN A 181 -17.26 10.83 10.02
C GLN A 181 -16.09 9.88 10.26
N PHE A 182 -15.44 9.37 9.21
CA PHE A 182 -14.24 8.54 9.36
C PHE A 182 -13.19 9.22 10.24
N SER A 183 -12.77 10.44 9.91
CA SER A 183 -11.77 11.17 10.68
C SER A 183 -12.17 11.36 12.14
N ARG A 184 -13.43 11.72 12.41
CA ARG A 184 -13.93 11.92 13.78
C ARG A 184 -13.97 10.64 14.59
N GLU A 185 -14.44 9.54 14.00
CA GLU A 185 -14.58 8.27 14.73
C GLU A 185 -13.24 7.57 14.94
N ILE A 186 -12.37 7.56 13.91
CA ILE A 186 -11.03 6.95 14.00
C ILE A 186 -10.07 7.80 14.85
N GLY A 187 -10.18 9.13 14.83
CA GLY A 187 -9.41 10.03 15.68
C GLY A 187 -9.66 9.88 17.20
N LYS A 188 -10.60 9.02 17.61
CA LYS A 188 -10.74 8.60 19.01
C LYS A 188 -9.68 7.60 19.46
N TYR A 189 -9.00 6.96 18.51
CA TYR A 189 -8.11 5.82 18.76
C TYR A 189 -6.65 6.10 18.36
N VAL A 190 -6.44 7.04 17.46
CA VAL A 190 -5.14 7.46 16.94
C VAL A 190 -5.11 8.99 16.82
N ASP A 191 -3.91 9.56 16.65
CA ASP A 191 -3.74 10.99 16.44
C ASP A 191 -4.15 11.44 15.03
N ASP A 192 -4.20 12.75 14.82
CA ASP A 192 -4.66 13.36 13.57
C ASP A 192 -3.76 12.97 12.37
N GLU A 193 -2.44 12.84 12.60
CA GLU A 193 -1.48 12.42 11.58
C GLU A 193 -1.74 10.97 11.10
N GLU A 194 -2.02 10.07 12.02
CA GLU A 194 -2.38 8.69 11.69
C GLU A 194 -3.78 8.60 11.05
N VAL A 195 -4.73 9.46 11.43
CA VAL A 195 -6.02 9.60 10.71
C VAL A 195 -5.77 9.97 9.25
N ASP A 196 -4.93 10.97 8.99
CA ASP A 196 -4.61 11.42 7.63
C ASP A 196 -3.92 10.31 6.83
N ARG A 197 -2.97 9.59 7.44
CA ARG A 197 -2.31 8.43 6.82
C ARG A 197 -3.31 7.34 6.44
N LEU A 198 -4.23 6.98 7.35
CA LEU A 198 -5.22 5.92 7.11
C LEU A 198 -6.28 6.35 6.08
N ALA A 199 -6.68 7.62 6.07
CA ALA A 199 -7.66 8.16 5.13
C ALA A 199 -7.25 7.98 3.67
N ARG A 200 -5.94 7.91 3.37
CA ARG A 200 -5.40 7.67 2.03
C ARG A 200 -5.84 6.34 1.41
N TYR A 201 -6.09 5.32 2.23
CA TYR A 201 -6.36 3.96 1.77
C TYR A 201 -7.84 3.66 1.55
N VAL A 202 -8.71 4.61 1.89
CA VAL A 202 -10.14 4.35 2.00
C VAL A 202 -10.95 5.42 1.29
N GLU A 203 -12.17 5.06 0.91
CA GLU A 203 -13.15 5.96 0.34
C GLU A 203 -14.58 5.54 0.73
N ILE A 204 -15.57 6.33 0.30
CA ILE A 204 -16.99 6.04 0.47
C ILE A 204 -17.62 6.15 -0.92
N ARG A 205 -18.24 5.07 -1.39
CA ARG A 205 -18.88 4.99 -2.73
C ARG A 205 -20.40 4.92 -2.66
#